data_AF-A0A6V7RK58-F1
#
_entry.id   AF-A0A6V7RK58-F1
#
_cell.length_a   1.000
_cell.length_b   1.000
_cell.length_c   1.000
_cell.angle_alpha   90.00
_cell.angle_beta   90.00
_cell.angle_gamma   90.00
#
_symmetry.space_group_name_H-M   'P 1'
#
loop_
_entity.id
_entity.type
_entity.pdbx_description
1 polymer ?
#
loop_
_entity_poly.entity_id
_entity_poly.type
_entity_poly.pdbx_seq_one_letter_code
_entity_poly.pdbx_strand_id
1 'polypeptide(L)'
;MESLKAILKSMLSSIYNFLKYKKHLYFKPLFILVIALVIVLVSVYIYKNLLHEPEEVITMDFSEEEAPVSYDLSGVTVALDPGHGGEDPGAPSNFGKNEATVVLSIAEKLQAALEDAGAEVVMTRNGDETKSLDDRKVDADLFISLHSDAFDDPNISGFTTFYTYPNQEDFGQHLNQAMDKHSYLYNRGNQTMNYQVTWQLDYPGVLIELGYLSNEFDDYILNDEVYQEKMAAAIIEGIDSYVHR
;
A
#
# COMPACT_ATOMS: atom_id res chain seq x y z
N MET A 1 18.11 -59.93 -32.63
CA MET A 1 18.28 -60.05 -31.16
C MET A 1 19.70 -60.47 -30.77
N GLU A 2 20.35 -61.40 -31.50
CA GLU A 2 21.76 -61.76 -31.25
C GLU A 2 22.77 -60.63 -31.51
N SER A 3 22.54 -59.81 -32.55
CA SER A 3 23.43 -58.67 -32.86
C SER A 3 23.47 -57.62 -31.75
N LEU A 4 22.33 -57.32 -31.12
CA LEU A 4 22.25 -56.35 -30.02
C LEU A 4 22.99 -56.84 -28.77
N LYS A 5 22.87 -58.14 -28.43
CA LYS A 5 23.62 -58.74 -27.32
C LYS A 5 25.12 -58.72 -27.58
N ALA A 6 25.55 -58.97 -28.81
CA ALA A 6 26.96 -58.91 -29.20
C ALA A 6 27.53 -57.47 -29.10
N ILE A 7 26.77 -56.47 -29.58
CA ILE A 7 27.14 -55.06 -29.45
C ILE A 7 27.25 -54.65 -27.98
N LEU A 8 26.27 -55.00 -27.15
CA LEU A 8 26.28 -54.67 -25.72
C LEU A 8 27.50 -55.30 -25.02
N LYS A 9 27.81 -56.57 -25.32
CA LYS A 9 28.97 -57.27 -24.75
C LYS A 9 30.29 -56.62 -25.17
N SER A 10 30.40 -56.18 -26.43
CA SER A 10 31.57 -55.47 -26.95
C SER A 10 31.74 -54.09 -26.30
N MET A 11 30.64 -53.33 -26.16
CA MET A 11 30.64 -52.04 -25.48
C MET A 11 31.05 -52.18 -24.01
N LEU A 12 30.46 -53.12 -23.28
CA LEU A 12 30.79 -53.37 -21.87
C LEU A 12 32.27 -53.78 -21.69
N SER A 13 32.78 -54.65 -22.57
CA SER A 13 34.20 -55.03 -22.57
C SER A 13 35.12 -53.83 -22.84
N SER A 14 34.73 -52.97 -23.78
CA SER A 14 35.49 -51.77 -24.13
C SER A 14 35.50 -50.74 -22.98
N ILE A 15 34.36 -50.54 -22.32
CA ILE A 15 34.24 -49.71 -21.12
C ILE A 15 35.10 -50.27 -19.98
N TYR A 16 35.03 -51.58 -19.74
CA TYR A 16 35.84 -52.24 -18.72
C TYR A 16 37.34 -52.04 -18.98
N ASN A 17 37.80 -52.24 -20.21
CA ASN A 17 39.20 -52.04 -20.57
C ASN A 17 39.62 -50.56 -20.46
N PHE A 18 38.75 -49.64 -20.83
CA PHE A 18 38.98 -48.20 -20.65
C PHE A 18 39.15 -47.85 -19.17
N LEU A 19 38.24 -48.29 -18.31
CA LEU A 19 38.33 -48.09 -16.86
C LEU A 19 39.58 -48.77 -16.27
N LYS A 20 39.92 -49.99 -16.71
CA LYS A 20 41.07 -50.72 -16.17
C LYS A 20 42.42 -50.09 -16.54
N TYR A 21 42.60 -49.68 -17.79
CA TYR A 21 43.92 -49.31 -18.32
C TYR A 21 44.12 -47.80 -18.55
N LYS A 22 43.05 -47.01 -18.66
CA LYS A 22 43.11 -45.55 -18.90
C LYS A 22 42.75 -44.72 -17.67
N LYS A 23 42.99 -45.25 -16.47
CA LYS A 23 42.72 -44.58 -15.17
C LYS A 23 43.25 -43.14 -15.11
N HIS A 24 44.45 -42.89 -15.61
CA HIS A 24 45.06 -41.55 -15.60
C HIS A 24 44.27 -40.47 -16.36
N LEU A 25 43.47 -40.84 -17.37
CA LEU A 25 42.67 -39.90 -18.18
C LEU A 25 41.40 -39.43 -17.47
N TYR A 26 40.77 -40.30 -16.66
CA TYR A 26 39.49 -39.99 -16.02
C TYR A 26 39.58 -39.80 -14.51
N PHE A 27 40.68 -40.22 -13.86
CA PHE A 27 40.81 -40.12 -12.40
C PHE A 27 40.84 -38.67 -11.90
N LYS A 28 41.57 -37.77 -12.60
CA LYS A 28 41.61 -36.33 -12.25
C LYS A 28 40.24 -35.63 -12.40
N PRO A 29 39.53 -35.72 -13.54
CA PRO A 29 38.22 -35.10 -13.66
C PRO A 29 37.19 -35.74 -12.73
N LEU A 30 37.22 -37.07 -12.53
CA LEU A 30 36.34 -37.74 -11.58
C LEU A 30 36.59 -37.29 -10.14
N PHE A 31 37.85 -37.13 -9.74
CA PHE A 31 38.22 -36.62 -8.43
C PHE A 31 37.68 -35.20 -8.20
N ILE A 32 37.78 -34.32 -9.20
CA ILE A 32 37.22 -32.96 -9.14
C ILE A 32 35.69 -33.00 -9.01
N LEU A 33 35.01 -33.84 -9.80
CA LEU A 33 33.55 -33.99 -9.74
C LEU A 33 33.08 -34.51 -8.37
N VAL A 34 33.82 -35.46 -7.79
CA VAL A 34 33.51 -35.99 -6.46
C VAL A 34 33.69 -34.91 -5.39
N ILE A 35 34.77 -34.11 -5.46
CA ILE A 35 34.97 -32.99 -4.52
C ILE A 35 33.85 -31.95 -4.66
N ALA A 36 33.48 -31.57 -5.88
CA ALA A 36 32.40 -30.60 -6.12
C ALA A 36 31.07 -31.11 -5.55
N LEU A 37 30.75 -32.40 -5.73
CA LEU A 37 29.56 -33.01 -5.16
C LEU A 37 29.59 -32.98 -3.62
N VAL A 38 30.74 -33.29 -3.01
CA VAL A 38 30.90 -33.22 -1.55
C VAL A 38 30.69 -31.80 -1.04
N ILE A 39 31.25 -30.78 -1.72
CA ILE A 39 31.04 -29.38 -1.34
C ILE A 39 29.55 -29.02 -1.38
N VAL A 40 28.84 -29.36 -2.46
CA VAL A 40 27.39 -29.08 -2.56
C VAL A 40 26.62 -29.78 -1.45
N LEU A 41 26.90 -31.05 -1.18
CA LEU A 41 26.22 -31.81 -0.12
C LEU A 41 26.50 -31.22 1.26
N VAL A 42 27.74 -30.81 1.54
CA VAL A 42 28.11 -30.15 2.79
C VAL A 42 27.42 -28.79 2.91
N SER A 43 27.38 -27.98 1.85
CA SER A 43 26.67 -26.71 1.83
C SER A 43 25.17 -26.88 2.09
N VAL A 44 24.53 -27.88 1.47
CA VAL A 44 23.11 -28.19 1.72
C VAL A 44 22.88 -28.66 3.15
N TYR A 45 23.79 -29.48 3.70
CA TYR A 45 23.72 -29.93 5.08
C TYR A 45 23.86 -28.77 6.07
N ILE A 46 24.81 -27.87 5.85
CA ILE A 46 25.02 -26.67 6.68
C ILE A 46 23.80 -25.76 6.59
N TYR A 47 23.27 -25.52 5.38
CA TYR A 47 22.05 -24.76 5.20
C TYR A 47 20.93 -25.35 6.03
N LYS A 48 20.57 -26.63 5.81
CA LYS A 48 19.42 -27.26 6.47
C LYS A 48 19.52 -27.38 7.99
N ASN A 49 20.73 -27.51 8.55
CA ASN A 49 20.89 -27.89 9.96
C ASN A 49 21.57 -26.83 10.83
N LEU A 50 22.31 -25.88 10.25
CA LEU A 50 23.03 -24.85 11.00
C LEU A 50 22.57 -23.43 10.69
N LEU A 51 22.10 -23.15 9.46
CA LEU A 51 21.75 -21.79 9.03
C LEU A 51 20.25 -21.58 8.81
N HIS A 52 19.49 -22.64 8.52
CA HIS A 52 18.07 -22.53 8.27
C HIS A 52 17.34 -22.44 9.62
N GLU A 53 17.05 -21.20 10.02
CA GLU A 53 15.96 -20.97 10.96
C GLU A 53 14.66 -21.44 10.30
N PRO A 54 13.74 -22.08 11.04
CA PRO A 54 12.47 -22.49 10.46
C PRO A 54 11.80 -21.26 9.84
N GLU A 55 11.44 -21.35 8.56
CA GLU A 55 10.56 -20.37 7.95
C GLU A 55 9.30 -20.31 8.82
N GLU A 56 9.13 -19.19 9.52
CA GLU A 56 7.88 -18.88 10.18
C GLU A 56 6.86 -18.76 9.05
N VAL A 57 6.07 -19.81 8.86
CA VAL A 57 4.96 -19.78 7.93
C VAL A 57 4.01 -18.73 8.49
N ILE A 58 4.05 -17.53 7.91
CA ILE A 58 3.00 -16.54 8.10
C ILE A 58 1.75 -17.18 7.51
N THR A 59 1.00 -17.90 8.34
CA THR A 59 -0.38 -18.21 8.03
C THR A 59 -1.11 -16.88 8.09
N MET A 60 -1.41 -16.30 6.92
CA MET A 60 -2.45 -15.28 6.84
C MET A 60 -3.75 -15.98 7.22
N ASP A 61 -4.08 -15.88 8.50
CA ASP A 61 -5.37 -16.30 9.01
C ASP A 61 -6.39 -15.28 8.52
N PHE A 62 -7.13 -15.62 7.47
CA PHE A 62 -8.27 -14.82 7.01
C PHE A 62 -9.52 -15.02 7.89
N SER A 63 -9.40 -15.69 9.05
CA SER A 63 -10.52 -15.99 9.95
C SER A 63 -10.64 -15.06 11.16
N GLU A 64 -9.70 -14.15 11.36
CA GLU A 64 -9.90 -13.00 12.24
C GLU A 64 -10.58 -11.89 11.42
N GLU A 65 -11.88 -12.07 11.15
CA GLU A 65 -12.77 -10.90 11.15
C GLU A 65 -12.71 -10.35 12.59
N GLU A 66 -11.71 -9.50 12.86
CA GLU A 66 -11.69 -8.60 14.01
C GLU A 66 -13.12 -8.05 14.13
N ALA A 67 -13.75 -8.20 15.30
CA ALA A 67 -15.08 -7.65 15.53
C ALA A 67 -15.06 -6.19 15.07
N PRO A 68 -16.09 -5.72 14.31
CA PRO A 68 -16.05 -4.39 13.72
C PRO A 68 -15.70 -3.38 14.81
N VAL A 69 -14.56 -2.72 14.65
CA VAL A 69 -14.10 -1.70 15.58
C VAL A 69 -15.15 -0.59 15.55
N SER A 70 -15.87 -0.45 16.66
CA SER A 70 -16.90 0.58 16.81
C SER A 70 -16.27 1.79 17.47
N TYR A 71 -16.24 2.89 16.73
CA TYR A 71 -15.82 4.19 17.21
C TYR A 71 -17.02 4.97 17.75
N ASP A 72 -16.82 5.79 18.79
CA ASP A 72 -17.84 6.71 19.30
C ASP A 72 -17.34 8.14 19.12
N LEU A 73 -17.82 8.78 18.06
CA LEU A 73 -17.52 10.17 17.73
C LEU A 73 -18.72 11.09 18.02
N SER A 74 -19.61 10.65 18.93
CA SER A 74 -20.79 11.41 19.33
C SER A 74 -20.41 12.81 19.85
N GLY A 75 -21.02 13.83 19.26
CA GLY A 75 -20.78 15.23 19.63
C GLY A 75 -19.54 15.86 18.98
N VAL A 76 -18.91 15.18 18.01
CA VAL A 76 -17.89 15.76 17.13
C VAL A 76 -18.55 16.12 15.80
N THR A 77 -18.36 17.36 15.34
CA THR A 77 -18.71 17.77 13.98
C THR A 77 -17.48 17.72 13.07
N VAL A 78 -17.52 16.95 11.99
CA VAL A 78 -16.43 16.81 11.01
C VAL A 78 -16.86 17.44 9.68
N ALA A 79 -16.13 18.45 9.23
CA ALA A 79 -16.25 18.98 7.89
C ALA A 79 -15.41 18.14 6.91
N LEU A 80 -16.05 17.62 5.88
CA LEU A 80 -15.40 16.91 4.79
C LEU A 80 -15.45 17.78 3.54
N ASP A 81 -14.29 18.01 2.95
CA ASP A 81 -14.11 18.82 1.76
C ASP A 81 -13.56 17.98 0.60
N PRO A 82 -14.43 17.37 -0.22
CA PRO A 82 -13.97 16.73 -1.44
C PRO A 82 -13.44 17.81 -2.40
N GLY A 83 -12.15 17.78 -2.72
CA GLY A 83 -11.49 18.75 -3.58
C GLY A 83 -12.16 18.90 -4.95
N HIS A 84 -11.96 20.05 -5.61
CA HIS A 84 -12.43 20.31 -6.99
C HIS A 84 -13.98 20.21 -7.13
N GLY A 85 -14.49 19.96 -8.34
CA GLY A 85 -15.91 19.81 -8.68
C GLY A 85 -16.39 20.80 -9.76
N GLY A 86 -17.37 20.35 -10.56
CA GLY A 86 -18.01 21.16 -11.59
C GLY A 86 -17.05 21.57 -12.70
N GLU A 87 -16.75 22.87 -12.77
CA GLU A 87 -15.86 23.44 -13.81
C GLU A 87 -14.38 23.09 -13.58
N ASP A 88 -14.02 22.71 -12.37
CA ASP A 88 -12.69 22.25 -12.01
C ASP A 88 -12.71 20.73 -11.81
N PRO A 89 -12.24 19.92 -12.78
CA PRO A 89 -12.23 18.47 -12.63
C PRO A 89 -11.09 17.96 -11.74
N GLY A 90 -10.10 18.80 -11.41
CA GLY A 90 -8.82 18.37 -10.85
C GLY A 90 -7.99 17.52 -11.81
N ALA A 91 -7.06 16.73 -11.27
CA ALA A 91 -6.16 15.89 -12.06
C ALA A 91 -6.92 14.81 -12.88
N PRO A 92 -6.44 14.47 -14.09
CA PRO A 92 -7.02 13.39 -14.89
C PRO A 92 -6.69 12.03 -14.27
N SER A 93 -7.61 11.08 -14.40
CA SER A 93 -7.45 9.69 -13.97
C SER A 93 -7.62 8.76 -15.17
N ASN A 94 -6.83 7.69 -15.25
CA ASN A 94 -6.91 6.65 -16.27
C ASN A 94 -7.91 5.55 -15.90
N PHE A 95 -8.08 5.26 -14.61
CA PHE A 95 -8.99 4.23 -14.10
C PHE A 95 -10.34 4.79 -13.64
N GLY A 96 -10.38 6.08 -13.30
CA GLY A 96 -11.56 6.86 -12.97
C GLY A 96 -11.87 7.90 -14.02
N LYS A 97 -12.70 8.89 -13.65
CA LYS A 97 -13.05 10.01 -14.53
C LYS A 97 -12.06 11.18 -14.37
N ASN A 98 -11.89 11.64 -13.14
CA ASN A 98 -11.01 12.74 -12.72
C ASN A 98 -10.93 12.75 -11.19
N GLU A 99 -10.01 13.55 -10.66
CA GLU A 99 -9.80 13.74 -9.22
C GLU A 99 -11.09 14.08 -8.49
N ALA A 100 -11.87 15.06 -8.98
CA ALA A 100 -13.11 15.48 -8.35
C ALA A 100 -14.09 14.31 -8.12
N THR A 101 -14.11 13.33 -9.03
CA THR A 101 -14.96 12.13 -8.92
C THR A 101 -14.39 11.14 -7.90
N VAL A 102 -13.08 10.89 -7.96
CA VAL A 102 -12.39 9.94 -7.06
C VAL A 102 -12.51 10.39 -5.60
N VAL A 103 -12.18 11.66 -5.32
CA VAL A 103 -12.19 12.17 -3.95
C VAL A 103 -13.61 12.32 -3.40
N LEU A 104 -14.62 12.58 -4.25
CA LEU A 104 -16.02 12.56 -3.83
C LEU A 104 -16.46 11.16 -3.41
N SER A 105 -16.12 10.12 -4.18
CA SER A 105 -16.46 8.73 -3.85
C SER A 105 -15.88 8.31 -2.49
N ILE A 106 -14.63 8.70 -2.22
CA ILE A 106 -13.97 8.41 -0.94
C ILE A 106 -14.63 9.20 0.19
N ALA A 107 -14.97 10.47 -0.06
CA ALA A 107 -15.63 11.31 0.93
C ALA A 107 -17.04 10.81 1.30
N GLU A 108 -17.81 10.29 0.35
CA GLU A 108 -19.14 9.70 0.60
C GLU A 108 -19.04 8.45 1.49
N LYS A 109 -18.02 7.61 1.28
CA LYS A 109 -17.74 6.45 2.14
C LYS A 109 -17.31 6.89 3.54
N LEU A 110 -16.44 7.88 3.63
CA LEU A 110 -16.00 8.46 4.89
C LEU A 110 -17.15 9.11 5.65
N GLN A 111 -18.03 9.84 4.97
CA GLN A 111 -19.24 10.41 5.55
C GLN A 111 -20.11 9.33 6.17
N ALA A 112 -20.45 8.28 5.41
CA ALA A 112 -21.30 7.21 5.91
C ALA A 112 -20.71 6.52 7.15
N ALA A 113 -19.40 6.28 7.15
CA ALA A 113 -18.73 5.64 8.27
C ALA A 113 -18.57 6.57 9.49
N LEU A 114 -18.42 7.88 9.30
CA LEU A 114 -18.43 8.88 10.38
C LEU A 114 -19.82 9.01 11.01
N GLU A 115 -20.87 9.03 10.19
CA GLU A 115 -22.26 9.09 10.65
C GLU A 115 -22.65 7.81 11.43
N ASP A 116 -22.17 6.63 11.00
CA ASP A 116 -22.33 5.37 11.75
C ASP A 116 -21.62 5.38 13.10
N ALA A 117 -20.47 6.08 13.20
CA ALA A 117 -19.75 6.33 14.45
C ALA A 117 -20.37 7.45 15.32
N GLY A 118 -21.47 8.08 14.88
CA GLY A 118 -22.21 9.09 15.65
C GLY A 118 -21.73 10.54 15.47
N ALA A 119 -20.76 10.80 14.58
CA ALA A 119 -20.33 12.15 14.27
C ALA A 119 -21.38 12.92 13.44
N GLU A 120 -21.43 14.24 13.59
CA GLU A 120 -22.14 15.10 12.64
C GLU A 120 -21.21 15.42 11.47
N VAL A 121 -21.65 15.19 10.23
CA VAL A 121 -20.81 15.43 9.03
C VAL A 121 -21.32 16.62 8.23
N VAL A 122 -20.41 17.54 7.89
CA VAL A 122 -20.68 18.70 7.03
C VAL A 122 -19.87 18.57 5.75
N MET A 123 -20.51 18.17 4.65
CA MET A 123 -19.88 18.12 3.33
C MET A 123 -19.84 19.51 2.69
N THR A 124 -18.70 19.95 2.17
CA THR A 124 -18.62 21.23 1.41
C THR A 124 -19.34 21.15 0.05
N ARG A 125 -19.42 19.94 -0.51
CA ARG A 125 -20.21 19.56 -1.70
C ARG A 125 -20.70 18.12 -1.61
N ASN A 126 -21.87 17.83 -2.20
CA ASN A 126 -22.48 16.49 -2.23
C ASN A 126 -22.65 15.95 -3.66
N GLY A 127 -21.88 16.50 -4.60
CA GLY A 127 -21.98 16.15 -6.01
C GLY A 127 -20.93 16.87 -6.86
N ASP A 128 -21.11 16.78 -8.18
CA ASP A 128 -20.25 17.45 -9.16
C ASP A 128 -20.66 18.92 -9.32
N GLU A 129 -20.29 19.74 -8.32
CA GLU A 129 -20.61 21.17 -8.24
C GLU A 129 -19.36 22.02 -8.02
N THR A 130 -19.32 23.21 -8.65
CA THR A 130 -18.24 24.17 -8.44
C THR A 130 -18.37 24.83 -7.06
N LYS A 131 -17.30 24.78 -6.27
CA LYS A 131 -17.18 25.49 -4.99
C LYS A 131 -15.92 26.34 -4.96
N SER A 132 -16.08 27.62 -4.64
CA SER A 132 -14.92 28.50 -4.41
C SER A 132 -14.18 28.09 -3.14
N LEU A 133 -12.91 28.46 -3.02
CA LEU A 133 -12.11 28.15 -1.82
C LEU A 133 -12.66 28.82 -0.56
N ASP A 134 -13.28 30.00 -0.69
CA ASP A 134 -13.93 30.69 0.43
C ASP A 134 -15.20 29.97 0.88
N ASP A 135 -15.99 29.41 -0.05
CA ASP A 135 -17.22 28.67 0.26
C ASP A 135 -16.95 27.30 0.93
N ARG A 136 -15.71 26.81 0.85
CA ARG A 136 -15.29 25.57 1.52
C ARG A 136 -15.03 25.77 3.02
N LYS A 137 -14.95 27.01 3.49
CA LYS A 137 -14.90 27.32 4.92
C LYS A 137 -16.29 27.12 5.52
N VAL A 138 -16.43 26.12 6.38
CA VAL A 138 -17.65 25.80 7.13
C VAL A 138 -17.34 25.74 8.62
N ASP A 139 -18.36 25.75 9.48
CA ASP A 139 -18.17 25.58 10.92
C ASP A 139 -18.18 24.08 11.27
N ALA A 140 -17.14 23.62 11.97
CA ALA A 140 -16.99 22.24 12.46
C ALA A 140 -15.90 22.18 13.55
N ASP A 141 -15.75 21.04 14.22
CA ASP A 141 -14.63 20.81 15.17
C ASP A 141 -13.35 20.37 14.45
N LEU A 142 -13.51 19.63 13.35
CA LEU A 142 -12.43 19.08 12.53
C LEU A 142 -12.72 19.33 11.04
N PHE A 143 -11.68 19.55 10.24
CA PHE A 143 -11.81 19.70 8.79
C PHE A 143 -10.83 18.79 8.04
N ILE A 144 -11.32 18.06 7.04
CA ILE A 144 -10.50 17.19 6.20
C ILE A 144 -10.83 17.50 4.74
N SER A 145 -9.87 18.08 4.03
CA SER A 145 -9.91 18.22 2.57
C SER A 145 -9.26 17.02 1.91
N LEU A 146 -9.95 16.37 0.97
CA LEU A 146 -9.48 15.18 0.27
C LEU A 146 -9.11 15.52 -1.17
N HIS A 147 -7.88 15.20 -1.53
CA HIS A 147 -7.27 15.45 -2.83
C HIS A 147 -6.50 14.22 -3.34
N SER A 148 -6.22 14.20 -4.63
CA SER A 148 -5.34 13.22 -5.27
C SER A 148 -4.71 13.87 -6.50
N ASP A 149 -3.72 14.72 -6.27
CA ASP A 149 -3.07 15.54 -7.30
C ASP A 149 -2.30 14.68 -8.34
N ALA A 150 -1.60 15.34 -9.26
CA ALA A 150 -0.74 14.72 -10.25
C ALA A 150 0.60 15.47 -10.34
N PHE A 151 1.66 14.71 -10.62
CA PHE A 151 2.97 15.26 -10.98
C PHE A 151 3.29 15.01 -12.45
N ASP A 152 4.21 15.82 -12.99
CA ASP A 152 4.79 15.60 -14.32
C ASP A 152 5.56 14.26 -14.40
N ASP A 153 6.17 13.85 -13.29
CA ASP A 153 6.85 12.55 -13.17
C ASP A 153 5.86 11.48 -12.67
N PRO A 154 5.43 10.53 -13.52
CA PRO A 154 4.46 9.50 -13.14
C PRO A 154 5.02 8.49 -12.14
N ASN A 155 6.32 8.53 -11.82
CA ASN A 155 6.91 7.65 -10.81
C ASN A 155 6.70 8.16 -9.37
N ILE A 156 6.19 9.38 -9.19
CA ILE A 156 5.87 9.90 -7.85
C ILE A 156 4.58 9.26 -7.37
N SER A 157 4.68 8.57 -6.23
CA SER A 157 3.61 7.83 -5.57
C SER A 157 3.61 8.14 -4.07
N GLY A 158 2.48 7.88 -3.42
CA GLY A 158 2.34 7.94 -1.98
C GLY A 158 1.30 8.94 -1.51
N PHE A 159 0.86 8.81 -0.26
CA PHE A 159 -0.06 9.76 0.36
C PHE A 159 0.70 10.77 1.23
N THR A 160 0.17 11.99 1.36
CA THR A 160 0.72 13.05 2.22
C THR A 160 -0.39 13.72 3.00
N THR A 161 -0.16 14.04 4.26
CA THR A 161 -1.07 14.88 5.04
C THR A 161 -0.45 16.26 5.20
N PHE A 162 -1.21 17.29 4.86
CA PHE A 162 -0.78 18.68 4.92
C PHE A 162 -1.56 19.47 5.97
N TYR A 163 -0.84 20.30 6.72
CA TYR A 163 -1.41 21.27 7.64
C TYR A 163 -0.78 22.66 7.42
N THR A 164 -1.43 23.73 7.88
CA THR A 164 -0.87 25.09 7.78
C THR A 164 -0.24 25.55 9.11
N TYR A 165 -0.97 25.44 10.21
CA TYR A 165 -0.58 26.01 11.50
C TYR A 165 -0.20 24.93 12.53
N PRO A 166 0.65 25.23 13.53
CA PRO A 166 1.07 24.26 14.54
C PRO A 166 -0.07 23.59 15.32
N ASN A 167 -1.21 24.26 15.51
CA ASN A 167 -2.38 23.67 16.18
C ASN A 167 -3.10 22.60 15.34
N GLN A 168 -2.75 22.48 14.05
CA GLN A 168 -3.29 21.48 13.12
C GLN A 168 -2.35 20.28 12.96
N GLU A 169 -1.07 20.42 13.34
CA GLU A 169 -0.03 19.40 13.14
C GLU A 169 -0.39 18.07 13.84
N ASP A 170 -0.84 18.17 15.09
CA ASP A 170 -1.22 17.02 15.92
C ASP A 170 -2.36 16.22 15.26
N PHE A 171 -3.40 16.91 14.78
CA PHE A 171 -4.49 16.28 14.04
C PHE A 171 -4.02 15.58 12.77
N GLY A 172 -3.19 16.25 11.96
CA GLY A 172 -2.59 15.65 10.78
C GLY A 172 -1.70 14.44 11.09
N GLN A 173 -1.01 14.45 12.22
CA GLN A 173 -0.14 13.35 12.64
C GLN A 173 -0.93 12.10 12.97
N HIS A 174 -2.04 12.23 13.70
CA HIS A 174 -2.93 11.11 14.03
C HIS A 174 -3.54 10.48 12.77
N LEU A 175 -4.04 11.31 11.84
CA LEU A 175 -4.57 10.83 10.57
C LEU A 175 -3.51 10.14 9.71
N ASN A 176 -2.33 10.74 9.59
CA ASN A 176 -1.23 10.21 8.80
C ASN A 176 -0.76 8.84 9.32
N GLN A 177 -0.62 8.70 10.64
CA GLN A 177 -0.23 7.43 11.27
C GLN A 177 -1.28 6.35 11.12
N ALA A 178 -2.57 6.68 11.22
CA ALA A 178 -3.64 5.72 11.03
C ALA A 178 -3.67 5.24 9.56
N MET A 179 -3.58 6.15 8.59
CA MET A 179 -3.49 5.79 7.17
C MET A 179 -2.26 4.92 6.87
N ASP A 180 -1.10 5.19 7.47
CA ASP A 180 0.15 4.42 7.27
C ASP A 180 0.02 2.93 7.66
N LYS A 181 -0.80 2.62 8.68
CA LYS A 181 -1.04 1.23 9.10
C LYS A 181 -1.79 0.42 8.06
N HIS A 182 -2.61 1.08 7.24
CA HIS A 182 -3.61 0.42 6.39
C HIS A 182 -3.33 0.60 4.90
N SER A 183 -2.68 1.70 4.51
CA SER A 183 -2.46 2.08 3.13
C SER A 183 -1.53 1.10 2.41
N TYR A 184 -1.79 0.89 1.12
CA TYR A 184 -0.86 0.20 0.21
C TYR A 184 0.16 1.17 -0.38
N LEU A 185 -0.02 2.47 -0.15
CA LEU A 185 0.83 3.53 -0.67
C LEU A 185 1.90 3.93 0.32
N TYR A 186 3.01 4.40 -0.22
CA TYR A 186 4.10 4.93 0.56
C TYR A 186 3.66 6.19 1.32
N ASN A 187 3.87 6.22 2.64
CA ASN A 187 3.61 7.41 3.44
C ASN A 187 4.71 8.46 3.25
N ARG A 188 4.33 9.64 2.76
CA ARG A 188 5.22 10.78 2.53
C ARG A 188 5.26 11.73 3.73
N GLY A 189 4.51 11.43 4.77
CA GLY A 189 4.51 12.07 6.07
C GLY A 189 3.47 13.17 6.25
N ASN A 190 3.54 13.80 7.42
CA ASN A 190 2.76 14.95 7.82
C ASN A 190 3.61 16.22 7.62
N GLN A 191 3.19 17.09 6.70
CA GLN A 191 4.00 18.20 6.20
C GLN A 191 3.26 19.54 6.27
N THR A 192 4.01 20.64 6.33
CA THR A 192 3.41 21.99 6.31
C THR A 192 3.22 22.48 4.87
N MET A 193 2.02 22.98 4.54
CA MET A 193 1.74 23.67 3.28
C MET A 193 0.62 24.70 3.45
N ASN A 194 0.73 25.85 2.78
CA ASN A 194 -0.20 26.97 2.89
C ASN A 194 -1.39 26.85 1.92
N TYR A 195 -2.18 25.79 2.04
CA TYR A 195 -3.41 25.66 1.24
C TYR A 195 -4.52 26.55 1.79
N GLN A 196 -5.27 27.20 0.89
CA GLN A 196 -6.30 28.14 1.33
C GLN A 196 -7.40 27.47 2.16
N VAL A 197 -7.72 26.21 1.88
CA VAL A 197 -8.74 25.49 2.65
C VAL A 197 -8.34 25.24 4.10
N THR A 198 -7.04 25.18 4.42
CA THR A 198 -6.55 24.93 5.80
C THR A 198 -6.11 26.20 6.53
N TRP A 199 -5.56 27.21 5.84
CA TRP A 199 -5.06 28.44 6.49
C TRP A 199 -6.17 29.40 6.98
N GLN A 200 -7.42 29.17 6.57
CA GLN A 200 -8.57 30.05 6.78
C GLN A 200 -9.42 29.59 7.96
N LEU A 201 -9.09 28.42 8.49
CA LEU A 201 -9.73 27.76 9.62
C LEU A 201 -9.09 28.25 10.91
N ASP A 202 -9.93 28.49 11.91
CA ASP A 202 -9.57 28.78 13.29
C ASP A 202 -9.60 27.51 14.18
N TYR A 203 -9.86 26.35 13.58
CA TYR A 203 -9.90 25.04 14.21
C TYR A 203 -9.00 24.02 13.45
N PRO A 204 -8.76 22.81 14.01
CA PRO A 204 -7.91 21.80 13.37
C PRO A 204 -8.44 21.39 12.00
N GLY A 205 -7.60 21.57 10.97
CA GLY A 205 -7.95 21.19 9.60
C GLY A 205 -6.74 20.80 8.79
N VAL A 206 -6.90 19.78 7.96
CA VAL A 206 -5.85 19.21 7.11
C VAL A 206 -6.31 19.06 5.67
N LEU A 207 -5.35 18.97 4.76
CA LEU A 207 -5.55 18.49 3.40
C LEU A 207 -4.80 17.16 3.26
N ILE A 208 -5.45 16.14 2.72
CA ILE A 208 -4.86 14.83 2.49
C ILE A 208 -4.74 14.62 0.98
N GLU A 209 -3.52 14.47 0.50
CA GLU A 209 -3.26 13.86 -0.80
C GLU A 209 -3.30 12.35 -0.61
N LEU A 210 -4.35 11.69 -1.07
CA LEU A 210 -4.59 10.26 -0.85
C LEU A 210 -3.69 9.37 -1.72
N GLY A 211 -3.02 9.95 -2.72
CA GLY A 211 -2.16 9.34 -3.72
C GLY A 211 -2.07 10.26 -4.94
N TYR A 212 -1.34 9.86 -5.99
CA TYR A 212 -1.20 10.70 -7.19
C TYR A 212 -1.78 10.04 -8.44
N LEU A 213 -2.74 10.69 -9.11
CA LEU A 213 -3.43 10.14 -10.29
C LEU A 213 -2.53 10.06 -11.53
N SER A 214 -1.39 10.76 -11.52
CA SER A 214 -0.32 10.59 -12.51
C SER A 214 0.41 9.25 -12.42
N ASN A 215 0.36 8.59 -11.25
CA ASN A 215 0.98 7.29 -11.04
C ASN A 215 -0.02 6.17 -11.30
N GLU A 216 0.35 5.23 -12.18
CA GLU A 216 -0.55 4.16 -12.63
C GLU A 216 -1.04 3.26 -11.47
N PHE A 217 -0.19 2.98 -10.48
CA PHE A 217 -0.57 2.14 -9.35
C PHE A 217 -1.47 2.89 -8.37
N ASP A 218 -1.10 4.12 -7.98
CA ASP A 218 -1.93 4.97 -7.10
C ASP A 218 -3.31 5.19 -7.72
N ASP A 219 -3.37 5.57 -9.00
CA ASP A 219 -4.64 5.77 -9.72
C ASP A 219 -5.50 4.49 -9.75
N TYR A 220 -4.89 3.33 -10.02
CA TYR A 220 -5.60 2.06 -9.99
C TYR A 220 -6.23 1.77 -8.63
N ILE A 221 -5.47 1.90 -7.55
CA ILE A 221 -5.98 1.57 -6.21
C ILE A 221 -6.93 2.64 -5.66
N LEU A 222 -6.76 3.92 -6.01
CA LEU A 222 -7.68 4.99 -5.59
C LEU A 222 -9.07 4.81 -6.20
N ASN A 223 -9.18 4.06 -7.30
CA ASN A 223 -10.44 3.67 -7.92
C ASN A 223 -10.96 2.28 -7.46
N ASP A 224 -10.26 1.60 -6.55
CA ASP A 224 -10.70 0.32 -5.97
C ASP A 224 -11.59 0.56 -4.74
N GLU A 225 -12.83 0.10 -4.81
CA GLU A 225 -13.85 0.29 -3.77
C GLU A 225 -13.41 -0.21 -2.39
N VAL A 226 -12.70 -1.34 -2.34
CA VAL A 226 -12.22 -1.94 -1.08
C VAL A 226 -11.13 -1.07 -0.47
N TYR A 227 -10.22 -0.56 -1.29
CA TYR A 227 -9.20 0.38 -0.84
C TYR A 227 -9.79 1.71 -0.36
N GLN A 228 -10.81 2.25 -1.05
CA GLN A 228 -11.50 3.46 -0.60
C GLN A 228 -12.15 3.28 0.78
N GLU A 229 -12.84 2.16 1.00
CA GLU A 229 -13.43 1.82 2.30
C GLU A 229 -12.36 1.66 3.38
N LYS A 230 -11.23 1.04 3.04
CA LYS A 230 -10.09 0.92 3.95
C LYS A 230 -9.51 2.29 4.33
N MET A 231 -9.37 3.21 3.39
CA MET A 231 -8.88 4.57 3.67
C MET A 231 -9.88 5.37 4.50
N ALA A 232 -11.18 5.25 4.22
CA ALA A 232 -12.23 5.84 5.07
C ALA A 232 -12.13 5.32 6.52
N ALA A 233 -12.00 4.01 6.72
CA ALA A 233 -11.83 3.41 8.04
C ALA A 233 -10.54 3.88 8.74
N ALA A 234 -9.43 4.00 8.00
CA ALA A 234 -8.17 4.49 8.54
C ALA A 234 -8.25 5.97 8.98
N ILE A 235 -8.96 6.80 8.21
CA ILE A 235 -9.18 8.20 8.58
C ILE A 235 -10.02 8.30 9.86
N ILE A 236 -11.04 7.45 10.02
CA ILE A 236 -11.84 7.40 11.26
C ILE A 236 -11.00 6.98 12.46
N GLU A 237 -10.14 5.95 12.31
CA GLU A 237 -9.19 5.56 13.36
C GLU A 237 -8.30 6.75 13.77
N GLY A 238 -7.84 7.54 12.79
CA GLY A 238 -7.06 8.75 13.05
C GLY A 238 -7.84 9.83 13.80
N ILE A 239 -9.12 10.04 13.43
CA ILE A 239 -10.00 10.99 14.10
C ILE A 239 -10.25 10.55 15.55
N ASP A 240 -10.62 9.28 15.76
CA ASP A 240 -10.85 8.72 17.09
C ASP A 240 -9.62 8.84 17.98
N SER A 241 -8.45 8.45 17.45
CA SER A 241 -7.18 8.56 18.16
C SER A 241 -6.84 10.00 18.53
N TYR A 242 -7.20 10.97 17.69
CA TYR A 242 -7.02 12.38 18.00
C TYR A 242 -8.01 12.85 19.08
N VAL A 243 -9.30 12.55 18.94
CA VAL A 243 -10.36 13.02 19.87
C VAL A 243 -10.15 12.47 21.28
N HIS A 244 -9.64 11.24 21.41
CA HIS A 244 -9.49 10.53 22.69
C HIS A 244 -8.06 10.52 23.27
N ARG A 245 -7.18 11.40 22.81
CA ARG A 245 -5.77 11.50 23.27
C ARG A 245 -5.58 12.06 24.68
#